data_AF-A0A1I0LDS1-F1
#
_entry.id   AF-A0A1I0LDS1-F1
#
_cell.length_a   1.000
_cell.length_b   1.000
_cell.length_c   1.000
_cell.angle_alpha   90.00
_cell.angle_beta   90.00
_cell.angle_gamma   90.00
#
_symmetry.space_group_name_H-M   'P 1'
#
loop_
_entity.id
_entity.type
_entity.pdbx_description
1 polymer ?
#
loop_
_entity_poly.entity_id
_entity_poly.type
_entity_poly.pdbx_seq_one_letter_code
_entity_poly.pdbx_strand_id
1 'polypeptide(L)'
;MESPVPRPLPVSRRPAFRSLSSVVWLLASGLLLLPVRPAQGATPLEDNGLIIEGYIQLANQMQSLLDPAFQPGGSSQVRPTWYGFAPHAAHAGGKGMLGAAIALHIIEAAETWPSFTVGQALDRAGITGPARAPILSLAQELTLQGLPTDVAASFAVLLSAVNVQVMADPRVLMSTASRFVWIYWNAPGFWPLDKAKAIIRTLERTLHESNLAIFSDIGGAGRLYLTWRQAQTGAVTAERVLTSFSIPGANAAEARLAYTYARAHAHDTPRPSQMDQLFPGMGWKSLLLAAFALYEEARVAPTPADRDALIAMGTNFIAWREQHDQAQPVFTPASPRADESSRAKLLEVITPALRTEFGTYVWTYAAFADTQADRDGNPFTAPATEYSWAHFPDRWAGIMHAFNGVYLQPASVWKLPEPLKDPTAGLRAR
;
A
#
# COMPACT_ATOMS: atom_id res chain seq x y z
N MET A 1 15.22 -89.57 22.26
CA MET A 1 13.91 -89.74 21.59
C MET A 1 12.97 -88.75 22.23
N GLU A 2 12.76 -87.61 21.56
CA GLU A 2 11.56 -87.27 20.76
C GLU A 2 10.70 -86.28 21.57
N SER A 3 10.66 -84.99 21.22
CA SER A 3 9.74 -84.34 20.26
C SER A 3 8.44 -83.83 20.97
N PRO A 4 7.61 -82.93 20.38
CA PRO A 4 7.58 -81.49 20.74
C PRO A 4 6.16 -80.85 20.89
N VAL A 5 6.08 -79.57 21.37
CA VAL A 5 5.19 -78.41 20.93
C VAL A 5 3.63 -78.61 20.93
N PRO A 6 2.69 -77.60 21.05
CA PRO A 6 2.76 -76.13 20.79
C PRO A 6 2.01 -75.12 21.73
N ARG A 7 2.40 -73.84 21.55
CA ARG A 7 1.69 -72.52 21.50
C ARG A 7 0.46 -72.19 22.40
N PRO A 8 0.39 -70.94 22.92
CA PRO A 8 -0.85 -70.31 23.35
C PRO A 8 -1.23 -69.03 22.55
N LEU A 9 -2.53 -68.80 22.32
CA LEU A 9 -3.25 -67.53 22.07
C LEU A 9 -4.78 -67.81 22.19
N PRO A 10 -5.73 -66.83 22.31
CA PRO A 10 -5.58 -65.36 22.42
C PRO A 10 -6.50 -64.60 23.46
N VAL A 11 -6.07 -63.35 23.77
CA VAL A 11 -6.81 -62.04 23.86
C VAL A 11 -7.88 -61.73 24.93
N SER A 12 -7.66 -60.60 25.66
CA SER A 12 -8.59 -59.44 25.86
C SER A 12 -8.18 -58.61 27.10
N ARG A 13 -8.23 -57.27 27.24
CA ARG A 13 -8.32 -56.06 26.40
C ARG A 13 -7.86 -54.91 27.34
N ARG A 14 -6.95 -54.03 26.91
CA ARG A 14 -6.75 -52.68 27.49
C ARG A 14 -6.98 -51.66 26.38
N PRO A 15 -7.65 -50.53 26.64
CA PRO A 15 -7.95 -49.56 25.59
C PRO A 15 -6.68 -48.79 25.21
N ALA A 16 -6.47 -48.68 23.90
CA ALA A 16 -5.40 -47.91 23.30
C ALA A 16 -5.68 -46.41 23.46
N PHE A 17 -4.73 -45.69 24.05
CA PHE A 17 -4.55 -44.27 23.75
C PHE A 17 -4.11 -44.18 22.29
N ARG A 18 -5.07 -43.95 21.39
CA ARG A 18 -4.79 -43.58 20.01
C ARG A 18 -4.32 -42.13 19.98
N SER A 19 -3.06 -41.96 19.62
CA SER A 19 -2.53 -40.90 18.77
C SER A 19 -3.62 -39.98 18.20
N LEU A 20 -3.66 -38.75 18.71
CA LEU A 20 -4.36 -37.65 18.06
C LEU A 20 -3.57 -37.31 16.80
N SER A 21 -4.16 -37.66 15.66
CA SER A 21 -3.69 -37.42 14.30
C SER A 21 -3.18 -35.99 14.09
N SER A 22 -2.09 -35.85 13.32
CA SER A 22 -1.48 -34.59 12.87
C SER A 22 -2.46 -33.62 12.18
N VAL A 23 -3.63 -34.10 11.80
CA VAL A 23 -4.75 -33.32 11.24
C VAL A 23 -5.38 -32.37 12.27
N VAL A 24 -5.36 -32.70 13.56
CA VAL A 24 -5.94 -31.85 14.62
C VAL A 24 -5.05 -30.63 14.92
N TRP A 25 -3.72 -30.77 14.80
CA TRP A 25 -2.79 -29.65 14.95
C TRP A 25 -2.80 -28.71 13.74
N LEU A 26 -3.06 -29.21 12.52
CA LEU A 26 -3.25 -28.38 11.34
C LEU A 26 -4.52 -27.52 11.40
N LEU A 27 -5.58 -27.99 12.07
CA LEU A 27 -6.81 -27.22 12.30
C LEU A 27 -6.65 -26.18 13.42
N ALA A 28 -5.83 -26.45 14.44
CA ALA A 28 -5.54 -25.49 15.50
C ALA A 28 -4.61 -24.35 15.03
N SER A 29 -3.65 -24.63 14.15
CA SER A 29 -2.77 -23.60 13.55
C SER A 29 -3.47 -22.78 12.46
N GLY A 30 -4.53 -23.32 11.84
CA GLY A 30 -5.38 -22.60 10.90
C GLY A 30 -6.31 -21.56 11.56
N LEU A 31 -6.49 -21.59 12.88
CA LEU A 31 -7.31 -20.64 13.62
C LEU A 31 -6.57 -19.37 14.07
N LEU A 32 -5.26 -19.27 13.79
CA LEU A 32 -4.51 -17.99 13.84
C LEU A 32 -4.55 -17.24 12.50
N LEU A 33 -5.26 -17.77 11.50
CA LEU A 33 -5.67 -17.05 10.30
C LEU A 33 -6.85 -16.12 10.63
N LEU A 34 -6.64 -15.15 11.52
CA LEU A 34 -7.53 -14.01 11.53
C LEU A 34 -7.18 -13.18 10.29
N PRO A 35 -8.09 -12.99 9.30
CA PRO A 35 -8.03 -11.75 8.55
C PRO A 35 -7.94 -10.63 9.57
N VAL A 36 -7.17 -9.58 9.29
CA VAL A 36 -7.35 -8.31 10.00
C VAL A 36 -8.75 -7.83 9.62
N ARG A 37 -9.75 -8.37 10.31
CA ARG A 37 -11.02 -7.70 10.44
C ARG A 37 -10.71 -6.46 11.28
N PRO A 38 -11.19 -5.29 10.89
CA PRO A 38 -11.13 -4.14 11.78
C PRO A 38 -11.67 -4.60 13.14
N ALA A 39 -10.92 -4.35 14.21
CA ALA A 39 -11.49 -4.50 15.54
C ALA A 39 -12.77 -3.66 15.55
N GLN A 40 -13.91 -4.21 15.99
CA GLN A 40 -15.15 -3.44 16.03
C GLN A 40 -14.90 -2.13 16.78
N GLY A 41 -14.93 -0.98 16.08
CA GLY A 41 -14.67 0.34 16.63
C GLY A 41 -13.32 0.98 16.30
N ALA A 42 -12.40 0.31 15.59
CA ALA A 42 -11.16 0.93 15.12
C ALA A 42 -11.42 1.95 14.00
N THR A 43 -10.70 3.07 14.05
CA THR A 43 -10.68 4.08 12.99
C THR A 43 -9.82 3.61 11.81
N PRO A 44 -10.05 4.13 10.58
CA PRO A 44 -9.19 3.83 9.43
C PRO A 44 -7.69 4.06 9.67
N LEU A 45 -7.34 5.07 10.48
CA LEU A 45 -5.95 5.35 10.83
C LEU A 45 -5.35 4.29 11.77
N GLU A 46 -6.13 3.81 12.75
CA GLU A 46 -5.71 2.73 13.65
C GLU A 46 -5.54 1.41 12.89
N ASP A 47 -6.49 1.07 12.02
CA ASP A 47 -6.37 -0.08 11.12
C ASP A 47 -5.11 0.02 10.25
N ASN A 48 -4.82 1.22 9.71
CA ASN A 48 -3.60 1.45 8.94
C ASN A 48 -2.32 1.29 9.78
N GLY A 49 -2.37 1.63 11.08
CA GLY A 49 -1.27 1.38 12.01
C GLY A 49 -0.93 -0.12 12.10
N LEU A 50 -1.96 -0.96 12.24
CA LEU A 50 -1.80 -2.43 12.24
C LEU A 50 -1.26 -2.96 10.91
N ILE A 51 -1.68 -2.36 9.78
CA ILE A 51 -1.16 -2.70 8.45
C ILE A 51 0.34 -2.39 8.35
N ILE A 52 0.77 -1.19 8.78
CA ILE A 52 2.19 -0.78 8.77
C ILE A 52 3.03 -1.74 9.61
N GLU A 53 2.60 -2.04 10.84
CA GLU A 53 3.30 -3.00 11.71
C GLU A 53 3.40 -4.39 11.07
N GLY A 54 2.31 -4.84 10.46
CA GLY A 54 2.27 -6.10 9.72
C GLY A 54 3.25 -6.13 8.55
N TYR A 55 3.33 -5.04 7.78
CA TYR A 55 4.31 -4.93 6.70
C TYR A 55 5.74 -4.84 7.22
N ILE A 56 6.00 -4.18 8.35
CA ILE A 56 7.33 -4.13 8.97
C ILE A 56 7.81 -5.55 9.33
N GLN A 57 6.94 -6.38 9.89
CA GLN A 57 7.28 -7.77 10.19
C GLN A 57 7.60 -8.56 8.91
N LEU A 58 6.76 -8.43 7.88
CA LEU A 58 6.98 -9.07 6.58
C LEU A 58 8.26 -8.59 5.90
N ALA A 59 8.52 -7.28 5.91
CA ALA A 59 9.71 -6.66 5.35
C ALA A 59 10.98 -7.24 5.97
N ASN A 60 11.05 -7.25 7.30
CA ASN A 60 12.21 -7.79 8.02
C ASN A 60 12.40 -9.28 7.72
N GLN A 61 11.34 -10.09 7.79
CA GLN A 61 11.43 -11.52 7.55
C GLN A 61 11.86 -11.84 6.11
N MET A 62 11.27 -11.17 5.11
CA MET A 62 11.64 -11.37 3.71
C MET A 62 13.06 -10.88 3.43
N GLN A 63 13.50 -9.78 4.05
CA GLN A 63 14.86 -9.27 3.86
C GLN A 63 15.91 -10.20 4.48
N SER A 64 15.68 -10.73 5.68
CA SER A 64 16.56 -11.72 6.31
C SER A 64 16.71 -13.00 5.48
N LEU A 65 15.78 -13.31 4.57
CA LEU A 65 15.96 -14.41 3.62
C LEU A 65 17.03 -14.09 2.57
N LEU A 66 17.08 -12.85 2.09
CA LEU A 66 17.91 -12.42 0.95
C LEU A 66 19.28 -11.87 1.37
N ASP A 67 19.36 -11.33 2.58
CA ASP A 67 20.58 -10.85 3.21
C ASP A 67 20.79 -11.58 4.54
N PRO A 68 21.64 -12.62 4.60
CA PRO A 68 21.91 -13.36 5.83
C PRO A 68 22.54 -12.51 6.95
N ALA A 69 23.14 -11.35 6.62
CA ALA A 69 23.70 -10.44 7.61
C ALA A 69 22.66 -9.47 8.18
N PHE A 70 21.49 -9.35 7.54
CA PHE A 70 20.44 -8.43 7.96
C PHE A 70 19.78 -8.90 9.26
N GLN A 71 19.80 -8.02 10.26
CA GLN A 71 19.07 -8.18 11.51
C GLN A 71 17.81 -7.31 11.50
N PRO A 72 16.67 -7.77 12.05
CA PRO A 72 15.46 -6.94 12.17
C PRO A 72 15.75 -5.58 12.83
N GLY A 73 15.29 -4.50 12.19
CA GLY A 73 15.58 -3.12 12.62
C GLY A 73 16.97 -2.60 12.24
N GLY A 74 17.79 -3.41 11.59
CA GLY A 74 19.07 -3.01 10.99
C GLY A 74 18.90 -2.39 9.60
N SER A 75 19.99 -2.35 8.81
CA SER A 75 19.99 -1.88 7.42
C SER A 75 20.61 -2.93 6.50
N SER A 76 20.20 -2.94 5.23
CA SER A 76 20.69 -3.87 4.20
C SER A 76 21.08 -3.11 2.92
N GLN A 77 22.20 -3.51 2.33
CA GLN A 77 22.62 -3.08 0.99
C GLN A 77 22.04 -3.96 -0.12
N VAL A 78 21.47 -5.11 0.24
CA VAL A 78 20.71 -5.94 -0.70
C VAL A 78 19.44 -5.20 -1.08
N ARG A 79 19.13 -5.24 -2.37
CA ARG A 79 17.93 -4.61 -2.94
C ARG A 79 16.68 -5.02 -2.16
N PRO A 80 15.80 -4.08 -1.76
CA PRO A 80 14.56 -4.45 -1.08
C PRO A 80 13.61 -5.17 -2.05
N THR A 81 12.90 -6.16 -1.52
CA THR A 81 11.70 -6.71 -2.17
C THR A 81 10.56 -5.70 -2.10
N TRP A 82 9.43 -6.02 -2.76
CA TRP A 82 8.18 -5.29 -2.59
C TRP A 82 7.82 -5.02 -1.11
N TYR A 83 8.06 -6.01 -0.23
CA TYR A 83 7.78 -5.89 1.19
C TYR A 83 8.63 -4.83 1.90
N GLY A 84 9.82 -4.48 1.38
CA GLY A 84 10.61 -3.37 1.90
C GLY A 84 10.02 -1.99 1.60
N PHE A 85 9.22 -1.87 0.52
CA PHE A 85 8.53 -0.63 0.14
C PHE A 85 7.18 -0.48 0.84
N ALA A 86 6.48 -1.59 1.09
CA ALA A 86 5.11 -1.61 1.57
C ALA A 86 4.84 -0.81 2.86
N PRO A 87 5.71 -0.84 3.92
CA PRO A 87 5.51 -0.01 5.11
C PRO A 87 5.45 1.49 4.78
N HIS A 88 6.30 1.94 3.87
CA HIS A 88 6.41 3.35 3.48
C HIS A 88 5.22 3.81 2.64
N ALA A 89 4.78 2.96 1.71
CA ALA A 89 3.58 3.22 0.91
C ALA A 89 2.32 3.27 1.79
N ALA A 90 2.16 2.31 2.72
CA ALA A 90 1.06 2.31 3.69
C ALA A 90 1.11 3.53 4.62
N HIS A 91 2.31 3.96 5.03
CA HIS A 91 2.50 5.19 5.81
C HIS A 91 2.12 6.44 5.01
N ALA A 92 2.48 6.53 3.72
CA ALA A 92 2.04 7.63 2.86
C ALA A 92 0.52 7.68 2.69
N GLY A 93 -0.15 6.53 2.51
CA GLY A 93 -1.61 6.44 2.55
C GLY A 93 -2.20 6.87 3.90
N GLY A 94 -1.58 6.46 5.00
CA GLY A 94 -1.95 6.84 6.36
C GLY A 94 -1.85 8.35 6.60
N LYS A 95 -0.87 9.05 6.00
CA LYS A 95 -0.79 10.52 6.05
C LYS A 95 -2.06 11.15 5.46
N GLY A 96 -2.55 10.63 4.33
CA GLY A 96 -3.82 11.08 3.74
C GLY A 96 -5.03 10.81 4.65
N MET A 97 -5.09 9.66 5.32
CA MET A 97 -6.15 9.34 6.30
C MET A 97 -6.09 10.28 7.51
N LEU A 98 -4.89 10.61 8.01
CA LEU A 98 -4.70 11.60 9.06
C LEU A 98 -5.20 12.99 8.62
N GLY A 99 -4.88 13.41 7.39
CA GLY A 99 -5.40 14.64 6.81
C GLY A 99 -6.94 14.66 6.78
N ALA A 100 -7.57 13.52 6.45
CA ALA A 100 -9.02 13.37 6.48
C ALA A 100 -9.60 13.45 7.90
N ALA A 101 -8.96 12.83 8.90
CA ALA A 101 -9.39 12.93 10.29
C ALA A 101 -9.37 14.38 10.81
N ILE A 102 -8.30 15.14 10.52
CA ILE A 102 -8.20 16.55 10.91
C ILE A 102 -9.22 17.40 10.14
N ALA A 103 -9.41 17.15 8.84
CA ALA A 103 -10.41 17.86 8.05
C ALA A 103 -11.84 17.62 8.54
N LEU A 104 -12.19 16.39 8.93
CA LEU A 104 -13.48 16.08 9.54
C LEU A 104 -13.67 16.83 10.86
N HIS A 105 -12.63 16.90 11.68
CA HIS A 105 -12.70 17.65 12.94
C HIS A 105 -12.99 19.15 12.72
N ILE A 106 -12.40 19.76 11.67
CA ILE A 106 -12.71 21.16 11.29
C ILE A 106 -14.20 21.31 10.97
N ILE A 107 -14.75 20.39 10.17
CA ILE A 107 -16.14 20.44 9.73
C ILE A 107 -17.11 20.20 10.90
N GLU A 108 -16.84 19.22 11.76
CA GLU A 108 -17.66 18.92 12.95
C GLU A 108 -17.68 20.10 13.91
N ALA A 109 -16.54 20.75 14.15
CA ALA A 109 -16.48 21.96 14.97
C ALA A 109 -17.26 23.14 14.35
N ALA A 110 -17.30 23.24 13.02
CA ALA A 110 -18.03 24.30 12.32
C ALA A 110 -19.56 24.20 12.44
N GLU A 111 -20.10 23.02 12.75
CA GLU A 111 -21.54 22.83 12.98
C GLU A 111 -22.05 23.58 14.21
N THR A 112 -21.17 23.80 15.18
CA THR A 112 -21.49 24.49 16.44
C THR A 112 -20.86 25.88 16.50
N TRP A 113 -19.65 26.04 15.96
CA TRP A 113 -18.87 27.27 16.01
C TRP A 113 -18.21 27.54 14.66
N PRO A 114 -18.92 28.10 13.67
CA PRO A 114 -18.34 28.41 12.36
C PRO A 114 -17.22 29.45 12.48
N SER A 115 -16.17 29.29 11.67
CA SER A 115 -15.04 30.23 11.63
C SER A 115 -15.35 31.40 10.71
N PHE A 116 -14.94 32.61 11.10
CA PHE A 116 -15.07 33.80 10.25
C PHE A 116 -13.89 33.98 9.30
N THR A 117 -12.73 33.42 9.65
CA THR A 117 -11.53 33.46 8.80
C THR A 117 -10.89 32.09 8.69
N VAL A 118 -10.16 31.86 7.59
CA VAL A 118 -9.39 30.63 7.40
C VAL A 118 -8.37 30.46 8.52
N GLY A 119 -7.73 31.55 8.95
CA GLY A 119 -6.77 31.53 10.07
C GLY A 119 -7.39 30.96 11.34
N GLN A 120 -8.61 31.39 11.70
CA GLN A 120 -9.34 30.87 12.86
C GLN A 120 -9.64 29.37 12.73
N ALA A 121 -10.09 28.91 11.56
CA ALA A 121 -10.36 27.49 11.33
C ALA A 121 -9.08 26.64 11.48
N LEU A 122 -7.95 27.12 10.95
CA LEU A 122 -6.66 26.45 11.06
C LEU A 122 -6.10 26.47 12.49
N ASP A 123 -6.29 27.57 13.22
CA ASP A 123 -5.89 27.69 14.63
C ASP A 123 -6.67 26.72 15.51
N ARG A 124 -7.98 26.61 15.28
CA ARG A 124 -8.85 25.64 15.96
C ARG A 124 -8.39 24.20 15.73
N ALA A 125 -7.93 23.89 14.53
CA ALA A 125 -7.37 22.58 14.18
C ALA A 125 -5.91 22.37 14.63
N GLY A 126 -5.28 23.37 15.28
CA GLY A 126 -3.89 23.28 15.74
C GLY A 126 -2.85 23.30 14.62
N ILE A 127 -3.20 23.77 13.41
CA ILE A 127 -2.31 23.77 12.25
C ILE A 127 -1.27 24.88 12.42
N THR A 128 -0.02 24.48 12.65
CA THR A 128 1.11 25.37 12.94
C THR A 128 2.36 24.99 12.14
N GLY A 129 3.43 25.76 12.28
CA GLY A 129 4.73 25.45 11.66
C GLY A 129 4.80 25.68 10.15
N PRO A 130 5.82 25.13 9.47
CA PRO A 130 6.13 25.42 8.06
C PRO A 130 5.05 24.99 7.06
N ALA A 131 4.18 24.04 7.42
CA ALA A 131 3.07 23.63 6.57
C ALA A 131 1.92 24.64 6.56
N ARG A 132 1.82 25.52 7.57
CA ARG A 132 0.68 26.44 7.72
C ARG A 132 0.55 27.41 6.55
N ALA A 133 1.65 28.01 6.09
CA ALA A 133 1.61 29.01 5.02
C ALA A 133 1.01 28.46 3.71
N PRO A 134 1.49 27.35 3.13
CA PRO A 134 0.89 26.83 1.90
C PRO A 134 -0.53 26.26 2.10
N ILE A 135 -0.88 25.74 3.29
CA ILE A 135 -2.28 25.37 3.61
C ILE A 135 -3.17 26.62 3.60
N LEU A 136 -2.72 27.71 4.23
CA LEU A 136 -3.45 28.97 4.26
C LEU A 136 -3.65 29.52 2.84
N SER A 137 -2.61 29.49 1.99
CA SER A 137 -2.71 29.92 0.59
C SER A 137 -3.77 29.12 -0.19
N LEU A 138 -3.76 27.78 -0.06
CA LEU A 138 -4.76 26.93 -0.71
C LEU A 138 -6.17 27.20 -0.18
N ALA A 139 -6.36 27.33 1.13
CA ALA A 139 -7.67 27.62 1.70
C ALA A 139 -8.17 29.03 1.33
N GLN A 140 -7.28 30.02 1.23
CA GLN A 140 -7.64 31.35 0.74
C GLN A 140 -8.08 31.30 -0.72
N GLU A 141 -7.33 30.60 -1.59
CA GLU A 141 -7.70 30.42 -2.99
C GLU A 141 -9.06 29.70 -3.14
N LEU A 142 -9.30 28.64 -2.38
CA LEU A 142 -10.60 27.95 -2.34
C LEU A 142 -11.74 28.89 -1.89
N THR A 143 -11.48 29.75 -0.91
CA THR A 143 -12.46 30.77 -0.45
C THR A 143 -12.73 31.80 -1.55
N LEU A 144 -11.69 32.28 -2.24
CA LEU A 144 -11.83 33.20 -3.38
C LEU A 144 -12.64 32.58 -4.52
N GLN A 145 -12.53 31.26 -4.72
CA GLN A 145 -13.33 30.50 -5.68
C GLN A 145 -14.73 30.09 -5.15
N GLY A 146 -15.15 30.64 -4.00
CA GLY A 146 -16.52 30.57 -3.51
C GLY A 146 -16.84 29.45 -2.52
N LEU A 147 -15.83 28.76 -1.96
CA LEU A 147 -16.06 27.80 -0.88
C LEU A 147 -16.20 28.52 0.48
N PRO A 148 -17.08 28.03 1.38
CA PRO A 148 -17.14 28.54 2.75
C PRO A 148 -15.82 28.34 3.49
N THR A 149 -15.54 29.22 4.45
CA THR A 149 -14.26 29.26 5.18
C THR A 149 -13.84 27.92 5.80
N ASP A 150 -14.72 27.26 6.56
CA ASP A 150 -14.39 25.97 7.19
C ASP A 150 -14.26 24.84 6.15
N VAL A 151 -15.02 24.90 5.04
CA VAL A 151 -14.88 23.96 3.93
C VAL A 151 -13.52 24.12 3.26
N ALA A 152 -13.15 25.34 2.91
CA ALA A 152 -11.86 25.66 2.30
C ALA A 152 -10.68 25.27 3.19
N ALA A 153 -10.76 25.57 4.49
CA ALA A 153 -9.75 25.14 5.47
C ALA A 153 -9.65 23.62 5.56
N SER A 154 -10.78 22.91 5.60
CA SER A 154 -10.81 21.45 5.66
C SER A 154 -10.14 20.81 4.42
N PHE A 155 -10.42 21.29 3.21
CA PHE A 155 -9.83 20.76 1.99
C PHE A 155 -8.35 21.07 1.86
N ALA A 156 -7.90 22.25 2.28
CA ALA A 156 -6.47 22.54 2.30
C ALA A 156 -5.72 21.64 3.29
N VAL A 157 -6.33 21.32 4.44
CA VAL A 157 -5.76 20.41 5.43
C VAL A 157 -5.70 18.96 4.94
N LEU A 158 -6.59 18.52 4.05
CA LEU A 158 -6.47 17.19 3.42
C LEU A 158 -5.10 16.96 2.78
N LEU A 159 -4.49 18.02 2.22
CA LEU A 159 -3.18 17.94 1.57
C LEU A 159 -1.98 18.18 2.50
N SER A 160 -2.23 18.64 3.73
CA SER A 160 -1.17 19.01 4.69
C SER A 160 -0.19 17.87 4.97
N ALA A 161 -0.68 16.64 4.93
CA ALA A 161 0.08 15.46 5.29
C ALA A 161 0.80 14.80 4.09
N VAL A 162 0.46 15.15 2.84
CA VAL A 162 1.07 14.50 1.66
C VAL A 162 2.26 15.31 1.13
N ASN A 163 2.11 16.55 0.67
CA ASN A 163 3.25 17.44 0.33
C ASN A 163 2.77 18.86 0.00
N VAL A 164 2.20 19.57 0.96
CA VAL A 164 1.54 20.86 0.68
C VAL A 164 2.47 21.96 0.14
N GLN A 165 3.80 21.79 0.25
CA GLN A 165 4.77 22.77 -0.25
C GLN A 165 4.72 22.96 -1.78
N VAL A 166 4.18 21.99 -2.53
CA VAL A 166 4.00 22.14 -3.99
C VAL A 166 3.03 23.26 -4.36
N MET A 167 2.20 23.70 -3.43
CA MET A 167 1.29 24.84 -3.60
C MET A 167 2.01 26.19 -3.70
N ALA A 168 3.33 26.23 -3.49
CA ALA A 168 4.14 27.40 -3.78
C ALA A 168 4.22 27.72 -5.29
N ASP A 169 4.01 26.72 -6.17
CA ASP A 169 3.80 26.96 -7.60
C ASP A 169 2.34 27.41 -7.82
N PRO A 170 2.10 28.66 -8.29
CA PRO A 170 0.74 29.16 -8.50
C PRO A 170 -0.07 28.33 -9.50
N ARG A 171 0.57 27.67 -10.47
CA ARG A 171 -0.11 26.80 -11.46
C ARG A 171 -0.67 25.55 -10.78
N VAL A 172 0.10 24.97 -9.86
CA VAL A 172 -0.34 23.83 -9.04
C VAL A 172 -1.45 24.25 -8.08
N LEU A 173 -1.28 25.40 -7.40
CA LEU A 173 -2.27 25.97 -6.49
C LEU A 173 -3.63 26.17 -7.18
N MET A 174 -3.64 26.89 -8.31
CA MET A 174 -4.87 27.20 -9.05
C MET A 174 -5.55 25.95 -9.60
N SER A 175 -4.78 25.02 -10.17
CA SER A 175 -5.32 23.76 -10.70
C SER A 175 -5.91 22.88 -9.59
N THR A 176 -5.22 22.78 -8.46
CA THR A 176 -5.69 22.02 -7.29
C THR A 176 -6.96 22.63 -6.72
N ALA A 177 -7.00 23.96 -6.54
CA ALA A 177 -8.16 24.66 -6.01
C ALA A 177 -9.38 24.49 -6.93
N SER A 178 -9.19 24.70 -8.24
CA SER A 178 -10.27 24.57 -9.24
C SER A 178 -10.87 23.16 -9.26
N ARG A 179 -10.02 22.12 -9.13
CA ARG A 179 -10.48 20.73 -9.06
C ARG A 179 -11.25 20.45 -7.77
N PHE A 180 -10.79 20.95 -6.62
CA PHE A 180 -11.55 20.83 -5.36
C PHE A 180 -12.91 21.51 -5.46
N VAL A 181 -12.96 22.74 -6.00
CA VAL A 181 -14.21 23.49 -6.20
C VAL A 181 -15.17 22.72 -7.10
N TRP A 182 -14.67 22.16 -8.20
CA TRP A 182 -15.48 21.35 -9.10
C TRP A 182 -16.06 20.12 -8.39
N ILE A 183 -15.26 19.37 -7.61
CA ILE A 183 -15.75 18.20 -6.87
C ILE A 183 -16.78 18.63 -5.82
N TYR A 184 -16.54 19.73 -5.10
CA TYR A 184 -17.45 20.25 -4.07
C TYR A 184 -18.85 20.53 -4.60
N TRP A 185 -18.94 21.25 -5.72
CA TRP A 185 -20.25 21.57 -6.30
C TRP A 185 -20.99 20.33 -6.81
N ASN A 186 -20.26 19.30 -7.22
CA ASN A 186 -20.82 18.01 -7.68
C ASN A 186 -20.92 16.94 -6.58
N ALA A 187 -20.52 17.24 -5.33
CA ALA A 187 -20.56 16.29 -4.23
C ALA A 187 -22.01 16.02 -3.78
N PRO A 188 -22.31 14.80 -3.29
CA PRO A 188 -23.62 14.50 -2.70
C PRO A 188 -23.82 15.31 -1.42
N GLY A 189 -25.09 15.55 -1.07
CA GLY A 189 -25.49 16.39 0.07
C GLY A 189 -26.04 17.74 -0.36
N PHE A 190 -26.94 18.29 0.47
CA PHE A 190 -27.59 19.57 0.23
C PHE A 190 -26.82 20.71 0.89
N TRP A 191 -26.45 20.56 2.16
CA TRP A 191 -25.78 21.60 2.91
C TRP A 191 -24.27 21.63 2.59
N PRO A 192 -23.64 22.81 2.69
CA PRO A 192 -22.20 22.97 2.46
C PRO A 192 -21.30 21.98 3.23
N LEU A 193 -21.59 21.78 4.52
CA LEU A 193 -20.81 20.88 5.37
C LEU A 193 -21.03 19.41 4.99
N ASP A 194 -22.22 19.02 4.54
CA ASP A 194 -22.48 17.64 4.08
C ASP A 194 -21.65 17.29 2.85
N LYS A 195 -21.58 18.22 1.87
CA LYS A 195 -20.75 18.08 0.68
C LYS A 195 -19.28 17.91 1.03
N ALA A 196 -18.78 18.71 1.99
CA ALA A 196 -17.41 18.60 2.47
C ALA A 196 -17.16 17.24 3.17
N LYS A 197 -18.06 16.80 4.06
CA LYS A 197 -17.98 15.48 4.71
C LYS A 197 -17.95 14.34 3.70
N ALA A 198 -18.77 14.42 2.65
CA ALA A 198 -18.78 13.41 1.59
C ALA A 198 -17.41 13.29 0.91
N ILE A 199 -16.82 14.42 0.50
CA ILE A 199 -15.48 14.46 -0.11
C ILE A 199 -14.41 13.88 0.81
N ILE A 200 -14.37 14.33 2.07
CA ILE A 200 -13.35 13.91 3.03
C ILE A 200 -13.46 12.40 3.30
N ARG A 201 -14.67 11.90 3.54
CA ARG A 201 -14.93 10.47 3.76
C ARG A 201 -14.63 9.63 2.52
N THR A 202 -14.92 10.14 1.32
CA THR A 202 -14.55 9.45 0.09
C THR A 202 -13.03 9.28 0.00
N LEU A 203 -12.23 10.31 0.30
CA LEU A 203 -10.77 10.18 0.28
C LEU A 203 -10.26 9.19 1.34
N GLU A 204 -10.70 9.33 2.60
CA GLU A 204 -10.34 8.43 3.69
C GLU A 204 -10.65 6.97 3.33
N ARG A 205 -11.86 6.72 2.84
CA ARG A 205 -12.33 5.40 2.43
C ARG A 205 -11.54 4.86 1.24
N THR A 206 -11.25 5.68 0.23
CA THR A 206 -10.45 5.26 -0.93
C THR A 206 -9.07 4.76 -0.50
N LEU A 207 -8.40 5.51 0.38
CA LEU A 207 -7.08 5.15 0.90
C LEU A 207 -7.17 3.89 1.79
N HIS A 208 -8.19 3.83 2.66
CA HIS A 208 -8.36 2.74 3.61
C HIS A 208 -8.69 1.41 2.92
N GLU A 209 -9.70 1.42 2.04
CA GLU A 209 -10.09 0.23 1.28
C GLU A 209 -8.96 -0.27 0.39
N SER A 210 -8.16 0.63 -0.19
CA SER A 210 -7.01 0.25 -1.00
C SER A 210 -5.94 -0.44 -0.14
N ASN A 211 -5.55 0.14 1.00
CA ASN A 211 -4.58 -0.48 1.89
C ASN A 211 -5.07 -1.83 2.44
N LEU A 212 -6.35 -1.93 2.81
CA LEU A 212 -6.95 -3.18 3.27
C LEU A 212 -6.95 -4.26 2.19
N ALA A 213 -7.35 -3.92 0.95
CA ALA A 213 -7.36 -4.86 -0.17
C ALA A 213 -5.95 -5.40 -0.43
N ILE A 214 -4.96 -4.50 -0.52
CA ILE A 214 -3.56 -4.87 -0.79
C ILE A 214 -2.99 -5.70 0.36
N PHE A 215 -3.21 -5.32 1.62
CA PHE A 215 -2.64 -6.02 2.76
C PHE A 215 -3.27 -7.38 3.01
N SER A 216 -4.59 -7.48 2.91
CA SER A 216 -5.29 -8.76 3.07
C SER A 216 -4.88 -9.78 2.02
N ASP A 217 -4.63 -9.33 0.78
CA ASP A 217 -4.31 -10.20 -0.34
C ASP A 217 -2.79 -10.43 -0.51
N ILE A 218 -1.99 -9.38 -0.74
CA ILE A 218 -0.54 -9.49 -0.95
C ILE A 218 0.19 -9.73 0.39
N GLY A 219 -0.16 -8.97 1.43
CA GLY A 219 0.38 -9.18 2.78
C GLY A 219 0.01 -10.56 3.33
N GLY A 220 -1.24 -11.00 3.11
CA GLY A 220 -1.71 -12.34 3.43
C GLY A 220 -0.92 -13.44 2.70
N ALA A 221 -0.66 -13.27 1.40
CA ALA A 221 0.17 -14.19 0.63
C ALA A 221 1.61 -14.25 1.16
N GLY A 222 2.19 -13.13 1.57
CA GLY A 222 3.52 -13.07 2.21
C GLY A 222 3.59 -13.87 3.51
N ARG A 223 2.59 -13.72 4.39
CA ARG A 223 2.49 -14.51 5.64
C ARG A 223 2.33 -15.99 5.36
N LEU A 224 1.46 -16.34 4.40
CA LEU A 224 1.22 -17.72 3.99
C LEU A 224 2.52 -18.35 3.47
N TYR A 225 3.26 -17.62 2.64
CA TYR A 225 4.56 -18.02 2.12
C TYR A 225 5.58 -18.29 3.24
N LEU A 226 5.78 -17.31 4.13
CA LEU A 226 6.74 -17.42 5.22
C LEU A 226 6.39 -18.56 6.20
N THR A 227 5.10 -18.75 6.49
CA THR A 227 4.61 -19.87 7.31
C THR A 227 4.87 -21.21 6.65
N TRP A 228 4.52 -21.34 5.36
CA TRP A 228 4.80 -22.55 4.59
C TRP A 228 6.29 -22.85 4.57
N ARG A 229 7.12 -21.84 4.34
CA ARG A 229 8.58 -21.94 4.28
C ARG A 229 9.17 -22.45 5.60
N GLN A 230 8.72 -21.91 6.73
CA GLN A 230 9.15 -22.34 8.07
C GLN A 230 8.77 -23.78 8.39
N ALA A 231 7.66 -24.28 7.85
CA ALA A 231 7.23 -25.66 8.04
C ALA A 231 8.01 -26.68 7.19
N GLN A 232 8.85 -26.25 6.24
CA GLN A 232 9.58 -27.17 5.38
C GLN A 232 10.80 -27.76 6.09
N THR A 233 10.91 -29.09 6.05
CA THR A 233 12.17 -29.79 6.32
C THR A 233 13.01 -29.83 5.03
N GLY A 234 14.25 -29.34 5.09
CA GLY A 234 15.18 -29.31 3.96
C GLY A 234 15.19 -27.98 3.18
N ALA A 235 15.99 -27.93 2.11
CA ALA A 235 16.14 -26.72 1.32
C ALA A 235 14.82 -26.29 0.66
N VAL A 236 14.54 -25.00 0.70
CA VAL A 236 13.48 -24.36 -0.07
C VAL A 236 14.12 -23.76 -1.32
N THR A 237 13.71 -24.26 -2.47
CA THR A 237 14.17 -23.85 -3.80
C THR A 237 13.01 -23.22 -4.56
N ALA A 238 13.31 -22.43 -5.60
CA ALA A 238 12.29 -21.87 -6.48
C ALA A 238 11.36 -22.95 -7.07
N GLU A 239 11.91 -24.09 -7.50
CA GLU A 239 11.10 -25.22 -8.00
C GLU A 239 10.17 -25.79 -6.93
N ARG A 240 10.63 -25.88 -5.68
CA ARG A 240 9.79 -26.33 -4.57
C ARG A 240 8.67 -25.33 -4.27
N VAL A 241 8.91 -24.03 -4.41
CA VAL A 241 7.85 -23.01 -4.35
C VAL A 241 6.82 -23.26 -5.45
N LEU A 242 7.25 -23.42 -6.70
CA LEU A 242 6.36 -23.60 -7.86
C LEU A 242 5.57 -24.93 -7.87
N THR A 243 5.98 -25.91 -7.07
CA THR A 243 5.35 -27.26 -7.03
C THR A 243 4.62 -27.55 -5.73
N SER A 244 5.10 -27.01 -4.60
CA SER A 244 4.65 -27.40 -3.26
C SER A 244 4.06 -26.25 -2.43
N PHE A 245 4.25 -24.99 -2.85
CA PHE A 245 3.56 -23.83 -2.28
C PHE A 245 2.32 -23.51 -3.12
N SER A 246 1.23 -23.13 -2.46
CA SER A 246 -0.01 -22.75 -3.15
C SER A 246 -0.59 -21.47 -2.59
N ILE A 247 -1.09 -20.63 -3.49
CA ILE A 247 -1.89 -19.44 -3.18
C ILE A 247 -3.28 -19.69 -3.78
N PRO A 248 -4.37 -19.61 -3.00
CA PRO A 248 -5.72 -19.82 -3.53
C PRO A 248 -6.02 -18.93 -4.73
N GLY A 249 -6.27 -19.53 -5.90
CA GLY A 249 -6.52 -18.86 -7.17
C GLY A 249 -5.28 -18.63 -8.06
N ALA A 250 -4.07 -19.02 -7.63
CA ALA A 250 -2.90 -19.07 -8.50
C ALA A 250 -2.88 -20.37 -9.33
N ASN A 251 -2.42 -20.27 -10.58
CA ASN A 251 -2.18 -21.42 -11.45
C ASN A 251 -0.66 -21.70 -11.52
N ALA A 252 -0.25 -22.93 -11.17
CA ALA A 252 1.16 -23.29 -11.13
C ALA A 252 1.84 -23.33 -12.50
N ALA A 253 1.10 -23.63 -13.58
CA ALA A 253 1.64 -23.61 -14.94
C ALA A 253 1.90 -22.18 -15.41
N GLU A 254 0.97 -21.27 -15.13
CA GLU A 254 1.16 -19.83 -15.39
C GLU A 254 2.32 -19.26 -14.57
N ALA A 255 2.42 -19.62 -13.28
CA ALA A 255 3.51 -19.16 -12.42
C ALA A 255 4.88 -19.67 -12.93
N ARG A 256 4.95 -20.91 -13.41
CA ARG A 256 6.16 -21.44 -14.07
C ARG A 256 6.51 -20.65 -15.33
N LEU A 257 5.53 -20.32 -16.17
CA LEU A 257 5.75 -19.50 -17.37
C LEU A 257 6.32 -18.12 -17.01
N ALA A 258 5.70 -17.42 -16.04
CA ALA A 258 6.16 -16.11 -15.59
C ALA A 258 7.54 -16.17 -14.94
N TYR A 259 7.83 -17.19 -14.14
CA TYR A 259 9.14 -17.43 -13.55
C TYR A 259 10.22 -17.66 -14.61
N THR A 260 9.96 -18.54 -15.59
CA THR A 260 10.90 -18.80 -16.70
C THR A 260 11.19 -17.54 -17.50
N TYR A 261 10.16 -16.75 -17.82
CA TYR A 261 10.32 -15.47 -18.50
C TYR A 261 11.17 -14.51 -17.65
N ALA A 262 10.84 -14.34 -16.38
CA ALA A 262 11.56 -13.43 -15.50
C ALA A 262 13.05 -13.77 -15.37
N ARG A 263 13.42 -15.05 -15.33
CA ARG A 263 14.83 -15.46 -15.34
C ARG A 263 15.55 -15.09 -16.62
N ALA A 264 14.90 -15.32 -17.77
CA ALA A 264 15.48 -15.01 -19.07
C ALA A 264 15.71 -13.50 -19.28
N HIS A 265 14.86 -12.67 -18.66
CA HIS A 265 14.82 -11.22 -18.87
C HIS A 265 15.21 -10.39 -17.64
N ALA A 266 15.78 -11.01 -16.59
CA ALA A 266 16.08 -10.32 -15.33
C ALA A 266 17.07 -9.14 -15.51
N HIS A 267 17.96 -9.26 -16.50
CA HIS A 267 19.02 -8.30 -16.80
C HIS A 267 18.68 -7.32 -17.93
N ASP A 268 17.49 -7.42 -18.52
CA ASP A 268 17.07 -6.52 -19.60
C ASP A 268 16.99 -5.07 -19.12
N THR A 269 17.34 -4.14 -20.01
CA THR A 269 17.29 -2.69 -19.76
C THR A 269 16.60 -1.99 -20.95
N PRO A 270 15.40 -1.39 -20.77
CA PRO A 270 14.64 -1.32 -19.52
C PRO A 270 14.10 -2.70 -19.10
N ARG A 271 13.97 -2.91 -17.78
CA ARG A 271 13.37 -4.14 -17.25
C ARG A 271 11.91 -4.26 -17.70
N PRO A 272 11.44 -5.46 -18.10
CA PRO A 272 10.03 -5.67 -18.42
C PRO A 272 9.11 -5.25 -17.25
N SER A 273 8.11 -4.45 -17.58
CA SER A 273 7.19 -3.85 -16.59
C SER A 273 5.73 -3.86 -17.02
N GLN A 274 5.38 -4.29 -18.24
CA GLN A 274 4.02 -4.25 -18.79
C GLN A 274 3.39 -5.65 -18.78
N MET A 275 2.94 -6.13 -17.61
CA MET A 275 2.63 -7.56 -17.42
C MET A 275 1.46 -8.06 -18.27
N ASP A 276 0.46 -7.23 -18.54
CA ASP A 276 -0.69 -7.63 -19.38
C ASP A 276 -0.29 -7.86 -20.85
N GLN A 277 0.75 -7.17 -21.32
CA GLN A 277 1.29 -7.39 -22.67
C GLN A 277 2.15 -8.64 -22.72
N LEU A 278 2.87 -8.95 -21.63
CA LEU A 278 3.75 -10.11 -21.53
C LEU A 278 2.98 -11.41 -21.30
N PHE A 279 1.89 -11.34 -20.54
CA PHE A 279 1.13 -12.49 -20.06
C PHE A 279 -0.39 -12.27 -20.24
N PRO A 280 -0.88 -12.13 -21.48
CA PRO A 280 -2.28 -11.83 -21.73
C PRO A 280 -3.20 -12.91 -21.15
N GLY A 281 -4.13 -12.50 -20.28
CA GLY A 281 -5.11 -13.38 -19.64
C GLY A 281 -4.57 -14.22 -18.48
N MET A 282 -3.32 -14.05 -18.06
CA MET A 282 -2.74 -14.75 -16.91
C MET A 282 -3.41 -14.31 -15.60
N GLY A 283 -3.68 -15.26 -14.70
CA GLY A 283 -4.18 -14.93 -13.36
C GLY A 283 -3.12 -14.15 -12.56
N TRP A 284 -3.49 -12.98 -12.04
CA TRP A 284 -2.60 -12.12 -11.24
C TRP A 284 -2.02 -12.80 -9.98
N LYS A 285 -2.69 -13.83 -9.45
CA LYS A 285 -2.13 -14.62 -8.34
C LYS A 285 -0.97 -15.51 -8.75
N SER A 286 -0.91 -15.92 -10.01
CA SER A 286 0.20 -16.67 -10.59
C SER A 286 1.49 -15.83 -10.60
N LEU A 287 1.39 -14.52 -10.81
CA LEU A 287 2.53 -13.59 -10.71
C LEU A 287 3.13 -13.52 -9.30
N LEU A 288 2.32 -13.64 -8.24
CA LEU A 288 2.87 -13.69 -6.87
C LEU A 288 3.56 -15.00 -6.56
N LEU A 289 2.98 -16.12 -7.01
CA LEU A 289 3.63 -17.40 -6.85
C LEU A 289 5.01 -17.40 -7.55
N ALA A 290 5.07 -16.85 -8.77
CA ALA A 290 6.33 -16.64 -9.49
C ALA A 290 7.29 -15.69 -8.73
N ALA A 291 6.80 -14.60 -8.16
CA ALA A 291 7.62 -13.67 -7.38
C ALA A 291 8.28 -14.32 -6.16
N PHE A 292 7.56 -15.16 -5.41
CA PHE A 292 8.16 -15.91 -4.30
C PHE A 292 9.22 -16.90 -4.77
N ALA A 293 9.01 -17.55 -5.93
CA ALA A 293 10.02 -18.42 -6.53
C ALA A 293 11.27 -17.63 -6.94
N LEU A 294 11.11 -16.43 -7.52
CA LEU A 294 12.22 -15.53 -7.85
C LEU A 294 12.99 -15.08 -6.61
N TYR A 295 12.31 -14.82 -5.48
CA TYR A 295 12.99 -14.48 -4.23
C TYR A 295 13.82 -15.66 -3.66
N GLU A 296 13.34 -16.90 -3.78
CA GLU A 296 14.16 -18.06 -3.39
C GLU A 296 15.33 -18.30 -4.33
N GLU A 297 15.19 -18.05 -5.63
CA GLU A 297 16.32 -18.10 -6.55
C GLU A 297 17.33 -16.98 -6.25
N ALA A 298 16.85 -15.76 -6.01
CA ALA A 298 17.70 -14.62 -5.66
C ALA A 298 18.53 -14.90 -4.41
N ARG A 299 17.93 -15.51 -3.38
CA ARG A 299 18.61 -15.88 -2.13
C ARG A 299 19.89 -16.69 -2.34
N VAL A 300 19.92 -17.55 -3.35
CA VAL A 300 21.05 -18.45 -3.64
C VAL A 300 21.79 -18.07 -4.94
N ALA A 301 21.51 -16.88 -5.48
CA ALA A 301 22.12 -16.43 -6.71
C ALA A 301 23.65 -16.29 -6.54
N PRO A 302 24.44 -16.65 -7.57
CA PRO A 302 25.89 -16.71 -7.46
C PRO A 302 26.54 -15.32 -7.35
N THR A 303 25.86 -14.27 -7.84
CA THR A 303 26.36 -12.89 -7.79
C THR A 303 25.32 -11.94 -7.20
N PRO A 304 25.76 -10.82 -6.57
CA PRO A 304 24.85 -9.76 -6.13
C PRO A 304 24.01 -9.17 -7.27
N ALA A 305 24.59 -9.06 -8.48
CA ALA A 305 23.90 -8.54 -9.65
C ALA A 305 22.72 -9.43 -10.05
N ASP A 306 22.91 -10.75 -10.09
CA ASP A 306 21.86 -11.72 -10.41
C ASP A 306 20.77 -11.72 -9.33
N ARG A 307 21.17 -11.72 -8.06
CA ARG A 307 20.24 -11.60 -6.92
C ARG A 307 19.36 -10.36 -7.07
N ASP A 308 19.97 -9.20 -7.27
CA ASP A 308 19.26 -7.93 -7.29
C ASP A 308 18.39 -7.79 -8.55
N ALA A 309 18.80 -8.38 -9.68
CA ALA A 309 18.01 -8.47 -10.90
C ALA A 309 16.73 -9.31 -10.69
N LEU A 310 16.86 -10.50 -10.08
CA LEU A 310 15.75 -11.39 -9.76
C LEU A 310 14.79 -10.78 -8.73
N ILE A 311 15.32 -10.15 -7.67
CA ILE A 311 14.50 -9.41 -6.68
C ILE A 311 13.64 -8.38 -7.39
N ALA A 312 14.22 -7.64 -8.32
CA ALA A 312 13.51 -6.54 -8.93
C ALA A 312 12.47 -6.99 -9.97
N MET A 313 12.68 -8.11 -10.68
CA MET A 313 11.63 -8.76 -11.46
C MET A 313 10.47 -9.24 -10.56
N GLY A 314 10.78 -9.91 -9.45
CA GLY A 314 9.77 -10.35 -8.48
C GLY A 314 8.98 -9.17 -7.90
N THR A 315 9.65 -8.06 -7.58
CA THR A 315 9.00 -6.83 -7.12
C THR A 315 8.09 -6.22 -8.20
N ASN A 316 8.49 -6.22 -9.48
CA ASN A 316 7.64 -5.74 -10.58
C ASN A 316 6.35 -6.57 -10.70
N PHE A 317 6.43 -7.90 -10.55
CA PHE A 317 5.25 -8.78 -10.57
C PHE A 317 4.28 -8.45 -9.44
N ILE A 318 4.77 -8.29 -8.22
CA ILE A 318 3.92 -7.96 -7.06
C ILE A 318 3.33 -6.56 -7.22
N ALA A 319 4.13 -5.58 -7.61
CA ALA A 319 3.69 -4.20 -7.78
C ALA A 319 2.68 -4.04 -8.93
N TRP A 320 2.83 -4.78 -10.03
CA TRP A 320 1.83 -4.76 -11.10
C TRP A 320 0.48 -5.24 -10.57
N ARG A 321 0.44 -6.41 -9.91
CA ARG A 321 -0.80 -6.91 -9.30
C ARG A 321 -1.39 -5.92 -8.30
N GLU A 322 -0.56 -5.38 -7.42
CA GLU A 322 -1.00 -4.39 -6.43
C GLU A 322 -1.73 -3.24 -7.12
N GLN A 323 -1.11 -2.68 -8.15
CA GLN A 323 -1.59 -1.44 -8.75
C GLN A 323 -2.72 -1.68 -9.75
N HIS A 324 -2.67 -2.77 -10.51
CA HIS A 324 -3.64 -3.10 -11.55
C HIS A 324 -4.86 -3.81 -10.96
N ASP A 325 -4.66 -4.82 -10.12
CA ASP A 325 -5.73 -5.74 -9.72
C ASP A 325 -6.31 -5.43 -8.33
N GLN A 326 -5.56 -4.77 -7.45
CA GLN A 326 -6.04 -4.40 -6.10
C GLN A 326 -6.40 -2.91 -6.01
N ALA A 327 -5.51 -2.01 -6.42
CA ALA A 327 -5.72 -0.56 -6.27
C ALA A 327 -6.68 0.01 -7.33
N GLN A 328 -6.53 -0.35 -8.60
CA GLN A 328 -7.36 0.23 -9.67
C GLN A 328 -8.87 0.02 -9.46
N PRO A 329 -9.37 -1.17 -9.06
CA PRO A 329 -10.79 -1.36 -8.78
C PRO A 329 -11.31 -0.50 -7.62
N VAL A 330 -10.45 -0.14 -6.66
CA VAL A 330 -10.82 0.75 -5.54
C VAL A 330 -10.84 2.22 -5.99
N PHE A 331 -9.92 2.61 -6.89
CA PHE A 331 -9.80 3.99 -7.39
C PHE A 331 -10.89 4.35 -8.40
N THR A 332 -11.29 3.37 -9.22
CA THR A 332 -12.34 3.51 -10.24
C THR A 332 -13.34 2.36 -10.11
N PRO A 333 -14.16 2.32 -9.04
CA PRO A 333 -15.10 1.24 -8.84
C PRO A 333 -16.17 1.24 -9.93
N ALA A 334 -16.52 0.05 -10.43
CA ALA A 334 -17.57 -0.11 -11.45
C ALA A 334 -18.96 0.36 -10.97
N SER A 335 -19.19 0.35 -9.66
CA SER A 335 -20.42 0.84 -9.03
C SER A 335 -20.06 1.71 -7.84
N PRO A 336 -19.88 3.03 -8.05
CA PRO A 336 -19.63 3.98 -6.97
C PRO A 336 -20.81 4.02 -5.99
N ARG A 337 -20.52 4.34 -4.73
CA ARG A 337 -21.59 4.48 -3.72
C ARG A 337 -22.30 5.82 -3.89
N ALA A 338 -23.60 5.85 -3.61
CA ALA A 338 -24.41 7.07 -3.73
C ALA A 338 -24.01 8.17 -2.73
N ASP A 339 -23.36 7.80 -1.62
CA ASP A 339 -22.88 8.73 -0.59
C ASP A 339 -21.48 9.30 -0.88
N GLU A 340 -20.86 8.96 -2.01
CA GLU A 340 -19.48 9.33 -2.33
C GLU A 340 -19.37 10.39 -3.44
N SER A 341 -18.30 11.17 -3.35
CA SER A 341 -17.75 11.91 -4.49
C SER A 341 -16.94 10.99 -5.41
N SER A 342 -16.52 11.49 -6.58
CA SER A 342 -15.66 10.71 -7.47
C SER A 342 -14.27 10.48 -6.88
N ARG A 343 -13.96 9.21 -6.55
CA ARG A 343 -12.63 8.77 -6.08
C ARG A 343 -11.51 9.15 -7.07
N ALA A 344 -11.74 8.90 -8.36
CA ALA A 344 -10.77 9.21 -9.40
C ALA A 344 -10.44 10.72 -9.47
N LYS A 345 -11.45 11.58 -9.31
CA LYS A 345 -11.25 13.03 -9.30
C LYS A 345 -10.54 13.51 -8.04
N LEU A 346 -10.80 12.89 -6.89
CA LEU A 346 -10.05 13.18 -5.67
C LEU A 346 -8.58 12.77 -5.80
N LEU A 347 -8.30 11.61 -6.38
CA LEU A 347 -6.94 11.18 -6.66
C LEU A 347 -6.23 12.13 -7.65
N GLU A 348 -6.93 12.62 -8.67
CA GLU A 348 -6.42 13.66 -9.58
C GLU A 348 -6.09 14.98 -8.85
N VAL A 349 -6.90 15.37 -7.85
CA VAL A 349 -6.62 16.55 -7.00
C VAL A 349 -5.36 16.38 -6.17
N ILE A 350 -5.18 15.22 -5.53
CA ILE A 350 -4.03 15.02 -4.62
C ILE A 350 -2.73 14.69 -5.37
N THR A 351 -2.80 14.30 -6.64
CA THR A 351 -1.67 13.82 -7.45
C THR A 351 -0.43 14.71 -7.35
N PRO A 352 -0.52 16.05 -7.54
CA PRO A 352 0.65 16.93 -7.45
C PRO A 352 1.34 16.90 -6.07
N ALA A 353 0.56 16.65 -5.01
CA ALA A 353 1.03 16.65 -3.64
C ALA A 353 1.46 15.26 -3.15
N LEU A 354 1.44 14.23 -3.99
CA LEU A 354 1.88 12.89 -3.59
C LEU A 354 3.38 12.88 -3.25
N ARG A 355 3.70 12.26 -2.12
CA ARG A 355 5.05 12.08 -1.61
C ARG A 355 5.12 10.81 -0.81
N THR A 356 6.20 10.07 -1.04
CA THR A 356 6.52 8.87 -0.27
C THR A 356 7.92 9.01 0.28
N GLU A 357 8.04 8.81 1.59
CA GLU A 357 9.33 8.75 2.28
C GLU A 357 9.68 7.27 2.41
N PHE A 358 10.65 6.83 1.61
CA PHE A 358 11.25 5.51 1.69
C PHE A 358 12.43 5.57 2.67
N GLY A 359 12.07 5.70 3.95
CA GLY A 359 13.00 5.96 5.05
C GLY A 359 13.78 7.26 4.87
N THR A 360 15.03 7.20 4.42
CA THR A 360 15.83 8.41 4.16
C THR A 360 15.74 8.93 2.73
N TYR A 361 15.18 8.16 1.80
CA TYR A 361 14.95 8.60 0.42
C TYR A 361 13.55 9.19 0.31
N VAL A 362 13.42 10.37 -0.30
CA VAL A 362 12.13 11.04 -0.50
C VAL A 362 11.83 11.09 -1.99
N TRP A 363 10.69 10.52 -2.37
CA TRP A 363 10.14 10.64 -3.70
C TRP A 363 8.92 11.55 -3.68
N THR A 364 8.80 12.43 -4.67
CA THR A 364 7.63 13.28 -4.87
C THR A 364 7.12 13.14 -6.29
N TYR A 365 5.80 13.20 -6.45
CA TYR A 365 5.19 13.13 -7.78
C TYR A 365 5.57 14.35 -8.62
N ALA A 366 5.63 15.54 -8.02
CA ALA A 366 6.02 16.76 -8.72
C ALA A 366 7.41 16.64 -9.38
N ALA A 367 8.42 16.16 -8.64
CA ALA A 367 9.76 15.98 -9.20
C ALA A 367 9.81 14.89 -10.28
N PHE A 368 8.98 13.85 -10.17
CA PHE A 368 8.82 12.86 -11.24
C PHE A 368 8.17 13.48 -12.48
N ALA A 369 7.09 14.24 -12.32
CA ALA A 369 6.37 14.85 -13.43
C ALA A 369 7.23 15.84 -14.22
N ASP A 370 8.15 16.56 -13.57
CA ASP A 370 9.13 17.44 -14.23
C ASP A 370 10.11 16.70 -15.17
N THR A 371 10.22 15.37 -15.04
CA THR A 371 11.02 14.53 -15.96
C THR A 371 10.23 13.99 -17.15
N GLN A 372 8.90 14.18 -17.15
CA GLN A 372 8.02 13.67 -18.19
C GLN A 372 7.85 14.69 -19.31
N ALA A 373 7.37 14.22 -20.46
CA ALA A 373 7.01 15.12 -21.54
C ALA A 373 5.78 15.95 -21.16
N ASP A 374 5.79 17.23 -21.54
CA ASP A 374 4.62 18.11 -21.48
C ASP A 374 3.51 17.53 -22.39
N ARG A 375 2.32 17.29 -21.82
CA ARG A 375 1.19 16.65 -22.48
C ARG A 375 0.27 17.63 -23.19
N ASP A 376 0.18 18.86 -22.72
CA ASP A 376 -0.80 19.83 -23.20
C ASP A 376 -0.16 21.05 -23.89
N GLY A 377 1.16 21.21 -23.78
CA GLY A 377 1.91 22.30 -24.40
C GLY A 377 1.65 23.66 -23.75
N ASN A 378 0.96 23.69 -22.60
CA ASN A 378 0.50 24.92 -21.97
C ASN A 378 1.46 25.33 -20.85
N PRO A 379 2.17 26.48 -20.98
CA PRO A 379 3.13 26.92 -19.95
C PRO A 379 2.45 27.27 -18.60
N PHE A 380 1.13 27.48 -18.60
CA PHE A 380 0.34 27.74 -17.39
C PHE A 380 -0.16 26.47 -16.70
N THR A 381 0.00 25.29 -17.32
CA THR A 381 -0.19 24.01 -16.65
C THR A 381 1.13 23.60 -16.01
N ALA A 382 1.11 23.18 -14.75
CA ALA A 382 2.30 22.59 -14.14
C ALA A 382 2.37 21.11 -14.54
N PRO A 383 3.56 20.54 -14.84
CA PRO A 383 3.69 19.13 -15.25
C PRO A 383 2.98 18.17 -14.28
N ALA A 384 3.14 18.39 -12.97
CA ALA A 384 2.52 17.57 -11.93
C ALA A 384 0.97 17.54 -11.96
N THR A 385 0.34 18.49 -12.66
CA THR A 385 -1.12 18.60 -12.77
C THR A 385 -1.68 17.94 -14.03
N GLU A 386 -0.86 17.56 -15.01
CA GLU A 386 -1.31 16.93 -16.28
C GLU A 386 -1.63 15.44 -16.16
N TYR A 387 -1.42 14.88 -14.98
CA TYR A 387 -1.50 13.45 -14.72
C TYR A 387 -2.47 13.16 -13.59
N SER A 388 -2.93 11.91 -13.51
CA SER A 388 -3.83 11.45 -12.46
C SER A 388 -3.37 10.15 -11.85
N TRP A 389 -3.20 10.12 -10.53
CA TRP A 389 -2.91 8.90 -9.79
C TRP A 389 -4.02 7.84 -9.90
N ALA A 390 -5.24 8.23 -10.28
CA ALA A 390 -6.30 7.28 -10.58
C ALA A 390 -6.08 6.54 -11.92
N HIS A 391 -5.31 7.12 -12.84
CA HIS A 391 -5.01 6.53 -14.13
C HIS A 391 -3.80 5.60 -14.02
N PHE A 392 -4.00 4.32 -14.32
CA PHE A 392 -2.97 3.30 -14.13
C PHE A 392 -1.65 3.61 -14.85
N PRO A 393 -1.61 3.98 -16.16
CA PRO A 393 -0.36 4.35 -16.83
C PRO A 393 0.43 5.47 -16.15
N ASP A 394 -0.25 6.53 -15.68
CA ASP A 394 0.38 7.67 -15.01
C ASP A 394 1.00 7.27 -13.68
N ARG A 395 0.29 6.42 -12.94
CA ARG A 395 0.72 5.88 -11.66
C ARG A 395 1.88 4.89 -11.82
N TRP A 396 1.79 3.98 -12.79
CA TRP A 396 2.75 2.91 -12.99
C TRP A 396 4.15 3.43 -13.29
N ALA A 397 4.27 4.42 -14.18
CA ALA A 397 5.54 5.06 -14.48
C ALA A 397 6.18 5.71 -13.25
N GLY A 398 5.39 6.42 -12.44
CA GLY A 398 5.85 7.03 -11.19
C GLY A 398 6.35 6.00 -10.16
N ILE A 399 5.67 4.86 -10.03
CA ILE A 399 6.06 3.77 -9.13
C ILE A 399 7.37 3.12 -9.58
N MET A 400 7.52 2.84 -10.87
CA MET A 400 8.77 2.31 -11.42
C MET A 400 9.94 3.30 -11.23
N HIS A 401 9.68 4.60 -11.40
CA HIS A 401 10.67 5.64 -11.11
C HIS A 401 11.08 5.64 -9.63
N ALA A 402 10.11 5.59 -8.70
CA ALA A 402 10.38 5.56 -7.27
C ALA A 402 11.21 4.32 -6.86
N PHE A 403 10.85 3.13 -7.37
CA PHE A 403 11.60 1.90 -7.10
C PHE A 403 13.02 1.96 -7.61
N ASN A 404 13.23 2.45 -8.83
CA ASN A 404 14.57 2.61 -9.40
C ASN A 404 15.42 3.59 -8.56
N GLY A 405 14.83 4.69 -8.08
CA GLY A 405 15.51 5.62 -7.18
C GLY A 405 16.00 4.95 -5.88
N VAL A 406 15.13 4.16 -5.23
CA VAL A 406 15.49 3.40 -4.02
C VAL A 406 16.54 2.33 -4.31
N TYR A 407 16.49 1.68 -5.48
CA TYR A 407 17.46 0.66 -5.85
C TYR A 407 18.88 1.18 -6.03
N LEU A 408 19.06 2.49 -6.22
CA LEU A 408 20.37 3.14 -6.20
C LEU A 408 20.90 3.36 -4.77
N GLN A 409 20.02 3.29 -3.76
CA GLN A 409 20.35 3.49 -2.36
C GLN A 409 19.57 2.50 -1.46
N PRO A 410 19.80 1.18 -1.57
CA PRO A 410 18.96 0.15 -0.92
C PRO A 410 18.86 0.29 0.60
N ALA A 411 19.90 0.86 1.24
CA ALA A 411 19.92 1.10 2.67
C ALA A 411 18.82 2.07 3.16
N SER A 412 18.32 2.94 2.28
CA SER A 412 17.41 4.03 2.62
C SER A 412 16.08 3.57 3.22
N VAL A 413 15.51 2.46 2.73
CA VAL A 413 14.19 1.96 3.16
C VAL A 413 14.18 1.41 4.58
N TRP A 414 15.34 1.13 5.17
CA TRP A 414 15.39 0.45 6.48
C TRP A 414 15.25 1.39 7.67
N LYS A 415 15.18 2.71 7.42
CA LYS A 415 14.56 3.62 8.39
C LYS A 415 13.04 3.47 8.30
N LEU A 416 12.53 2.45 8.97
CA LEU A 416 11.10 2.09 8.93
C LEU A 416 10.23 3.20 9.56
N PRO A 417 9.02 3.45 9.02
CA PRO A 417 8.12 4.45 9.57
C PRO A 417 7.48 3.98 10.87
N GLU A 418 7.15 4.92 11.75
CA GLU A 418 6.31 4.66 12.91
C GLU A 418 4.83 4.81 12.52
N PRO A 419 3.91 4.02 13.11
CA PRO A 419 2.48 4.23 12.93
C PRO A 419 2.05 5.66 13.31
N LEU A 420 1.21 6.26 12.47
CA LEU A 420 0.67 7.59 12.71
C LEU A 420 -0.38 7.55 13.82
N LYS A 421 -0.39 8.59 14.65
CA LYS A 421 -1.40 8.77 15.71
C LYS A 421 -2.29 9.95 15.34
N ASP A 422 -3.60 9.82 15.57
CA ASP A 422 -4.53 10.94 15.43
C ASP A 422 -4.40 11.88 16.66
N PRO A 423 -3.89 13.11 16.48
CA PRO A 423 -3.79 14.06 17.59
C PRO A 423 -5.15 14.57 18.07
N THR A 424 -6.23 14.36 17.29
CA THR A 424 -7.59 14.82 17.58
C THR A 424 -8.45 13.77 18.29
N ALA A 425 -8.00 12.51 18.40
CA ALA A 425 -8.76 11.43 19.02
C ALA A 425 -9.20 11.74 20.47
N GLY A 426 -8.33 12.39 21.26
CA GLY A 426 -8.65 12.80 22.64
C GLY A 426 -9.59 14.00 22.74
N LEU A 427 -9.81 14.74 21.64
CA LEU A 427 -10.69 15.91 21.58
C LEU A 427 -12.13 15.53 21.21
N ARG A 428 -12.35 14.38 20.56
CA ARG A 428 -13.70 13.88 20.17
C ARG A 428 -14.43 13.14 21.29
N ALA A 429 -13.73 12.74 22.35
CA ALA A 429 -14.28 12.03 23.50
C ALA A 429 -14.76 12.95 24.64
N ARG A 430 -14.72 14.28 24.43
CA ARG A 430 -15.23 15.32 25.32
C ARG A 430 -16.31 16.09 24.60
#